data_AF-A0A6I0ESP8-F1
#
_entry.id   AF-A0A6I0ESP8-F1
#
_cell.length_a   1.000
_cell.length_b   1.000
_cell.length_c   1.000
_cell.angle_alpha   90.00
_cell.angle_beta   90.00
_cell.angle_gamma   90.00
#
_symmetry.space_group_name_H-M   'P 1'
#
loop_
_entity.id
_entity.type
_entity.pdbx_description
1 polymer ?
#
loop_
_entity_poly.entity_id
_entity_poly.type
_entity_poly.pdbx_seq_one_letter_code
_entity_poly.pdbx_strand_id
1 'polypeptide(L)'
;MMSVGDQLSLLDQNSPAPELMMRMMDRMAVNWKMAERVDGGLAWYAARSKCIFCRHERECRSWLEHPEALPEFCLNAKFFRRCAVAYAHDQFLPHDSGME
;
A
#
# COMPACT_ATOMS: atom_id res chain seq x y z
N MET A 1 19.29 9.57 17.97
CA MET A 1 18.64 8.37 17.40
C MET A 1 17.55 8.88 16.47
N MET A 2 17.58 8.56 15.18
CA MET A 2 16.55 9.03 14.24
C MET A 2 15.22 8.32 14.51
N SER A 3 14.09 9.02 14.33
CA SER A 3 12.78 8.37 14.36
C SER A 3 12.62 7.45 13.15
N VAL A 4 11.78 6.42 13.28
CA VAL A 4 11.38 5.55 12.15
C VAL A 4 10.81 6.40 11.01
N GLY A 5 10.08 7.47 11.33
CA GLY A 5 9.58 8.43 10.34
C GLY A 5 10.69 9.18 9.59
N ASP A 6 11.78 9.54 10.28
CA ASP A 6 12.92 10.25 9.68
C ASP A 6 13.71 9.34 8.74
N GLN A 7 13.88 8.06 9.12
CA GLN A 7 14.53 7.05 8.26
C GLN A 7 13.73 6.79 6.99
N LEU A 8 12.40 6.74 7.08
CA LEU A 8 11.52 6.59 5.92
C LEU A 8 11.59 7.78 4.96
N SER A 9 11.61 9.01 5.51
CA SER A 9 11.73 10.24 4.72
C SER A 9 13.04 10.30 3.90
N LEU A 10 14.16 9.83 4.47
CA LEU A 10 15.44 9.77 3.76
C LEU A 10 15.46 8.73 2.64
N LEU A 11 14.79 7.60 2.85
CA LEU A 11 14.65 6.55 1.83
C LEU A 11 13.76 6.98 0.66
N ASP A 12 12.80 7.88 0.91
CA ASP A 12 11.90 8.39 -0.12
C ASP A 12 12.60 9.37 -1.08
N GLN A 13 13.53 10.18 -0.57
CA GLN A 13 14.17 11.25 -1.35
C GLN A 13 15.06 10.74 -2.49
N ASN A 14 15.46 9.46 -2.46
CA ASN A 14 16.41 8.87 -3.41
C ASN A 14 15.83 7.69 -4.21
N SER A 15 14.52 7.45 -4.13
CA SER A 15 13.88 6.32 -4.80
C SER A 15 12.58 6.75 -5.49
N PRO A 16 12.29 6.28 -6.71
CA PRO A 16 10.97 6.46 -7.32
C PRO A 16 9.90 5.53 -6.71
N ALA A 17 10.31 4.57 -5.88
CA ALA A 17 9.41 3.56 -5.33
C ALA A 17 8.20 4.10 -4.53
N PRO A 18 8.29 5.20 -3.76
CA PRO A 18 7.12 5.78 -3.10
C PRO A 18 6.06 6.24 -4.09
N GLU A 19 6.46 6.85 -5.22
CA GLU A 19 5.52 7.26 -6.28
C GLU A 19 4.87 6.06 -6.95
N LEU A 20 5.66 5.04 -7.29
CA LEU A 20 5.14 3.79 -7.86
C LEU A 20 4.17 3.10 -6.90
N MET A 21 4.49 3.05 -5.62
CA MET A 21 3.62 2.44 -4.61
C MET A 21 2.29 3.18 -4.49
N MET A 22 2.29 4.51 -4.50
CA MET A 22 1.07 5.31 -4.50
C MET A 22 0.22 5.03 -5.75
N ARG A 23 0.84 4.98 -6.93
CA ARG A 23 0.12 4.63 -8.17
C ARG A 23 -0.45 3.22 -8.14
N MET A 24 0.27 2.25 -7.58
CA MET A 24 -0.26 0.90 -7.38
C MET A 24 -1.47 0.92 -6.45
N MET A 25 -1.44 1.69 -5.36
CA MET A 25 -2.59 1.84 -4.47
C MET A 25 -3.81 2.41 -5.21
N ASP A 26 -3.61 3.46 -6.01
CA ASP A 26 -4.69 4.06 -6.80
C ASP A 26 -5.30 3.06 -7.79
N ARG A 27 -4.46 2.30 -8.52
CA ARG A 27 -4.94 1.27 -9.46
C ARG A 27 -5.67 0.12 -8.76
N MET A 28 -5.28 -0.18 -7.52
CA MET A 28 -5.91 -1.23 -6.71
C MET A 28 -7.07 -0.71 -5.85
N ALA A 29 -7.48 0.55 -6.01
CA ALA A 29 -8.50 1.22 -5.19
C ALA A 29 -8.25 1.13 -3.67
N VAL A 30 -6.98 1.09 -3.26
CA VAL A 30 -6.57 1.08 -1.85
C VAL A 30 -6.33 2.50 -1.38
N ASN A 31 -7.11 2.97 -0.40
CA ASN A 31 -6.87 4.26 0.24
C ASN A 31 -6.14 4.12 1.60
N TRP A 32 -5.72 5.25 2.16
CA TRP A 32 -4.95 5.28 3.41
C TRP A 32 -5.70 4.65 4.60
N LYS A 33 -7.03 4.83 4.70
CA LYS A 33 -7.84 4.28 5.80
C LYS A 33 -7.84 2.76 5.75
N MET A 34 -7.92 2.18 4.55
CA MET A 34 -7.82 0.73 4.39
C MET A 34 -6.44 0.23 4.80
N ALA A 35 -5.38 0.93 4.38
CA ALA A 35 -4.00 0.56 4.71
C ALA A 35 -3.72 0.65 6.22
N GLU A 36 -4.24 1.67 6.91
CA GLU A 36 -4.11 1.85 8.36
C GLU A 36 -4.79 0.70 9.14
N ARG A 37 -5.94 0.22 8.68
CA ARG A 37 -6.63 -0.89 9.36
C ARG A 37 -5.87 -2.22 9.28
N VAL A 38 -4.99 -2.38 8.31
CA VAL A 38 -4.17 -3.60 8.20
C VAL A 38 -3.04 -3.55 9.23
N ASP A 39 -3.16 -4.38 10.27
CA ASP A 39 -2.19 -4.47 11.38
C ASP A 39 -1.94 -3.12 12.08
N GLY A 40 -2.97 -2.26 12.20
CA GLY A 40 -2.85 -0.94 12.81
C GLY A 40 -1.80 -0.04 12.12
N GLY A 41 -1.64 -0.19 10.81
CA GLY A 41 -0.73 0.60 9.99
C GLY A 41 0.69 0.05 9.91
N LEU A 42 1.06 -0.95 10.73
CA LEU A 42 2.39 -1.57 10.65
C LEU A 42 2.62 -2.27 9.30
N ALA A 43 1.56 -2.84 8.71
CA ALA A 43 1.65 -3.48 7.41
C ALA A 43 2.00 -2.50 6.29
N TRP A 44 1.53 -1.24 6.39
CA TRP A 44 1.88 -0.17 5.46
C TRP A 44 3.38 0.12 5.50
N TYR A 45 3.95 0.33 6.69
CA TYR A 45 5.38 0.61 6.84
C TYR A 45 6.23 -0.54 6.26
N ALA A 46 5.89 -1.79 6.57
CA ALA A 46 6.59 -2.94 6.04
C ALA A 46 6.47 -3.06 4.52
N ALA A 47 5.29 -2.80 3.95
CA ALA A 47 5.08 -2.81 2.51
C ALA A 47 5.86 -1.69 1.80
N ARG A 48 5.92 -0.51 2.42
CA ARG A 48 6.66 0.65 1.91
C ARG A 48 8.16 0.41 1.87
N SER A 49 8.74 -0.11 2.95
CA SER A 49 10.15 -0.51 2.97
C SER A 49 10.46 -1.56 1.90
N LYS A 50 9.60 -2.57 1.72
CA LYS A 50 9.76 -3.57 0.65
C LYS A 50 9.71 -2.95 -0.74
N CYS A 51 8.85 -1.96 -0.97
CA CYS A 51 8.74 -1.29 -2.25
C CYS A 51 10.00 -0.49 -2.57
N ILE A 52 10.53 0.24 -1.58
CA ILE A 52 11.76 1.05 -1.70
C ILE A 52 12.95 0.21 -2.16
N PHE A 53 13.07 -1.01 -1.65
CA PHE A 53 14.15 -1.93 -2.01
C PHE A 53 13.77 -2.95 -3.10
N CYS A 54 12.63 -2.75 -3.77
CA CYS A 54 12.17 -3.68 -4.80
C CYS A 54 13.01 -3.57 -6.07
N ARG A 55 13.51 -4.71 -6.57
CA ARG A 55 14.29 -4.77 -7.82
C ARG A 55 13.46 -4.78 -9.11
N HIS A 56 12.14 -4.89 -8.99
CA HIS A 56 11.20 -5.05 -10.13
C HIS A 56 10.58 -3.72 -10.57
N GLU A 57 11.35 -2.62 -10.54
CA GLU A 57 10.85 -1.29 -10.88
C GLU A 57 10.34 -1.22 -12.32
N ARG A 58 11.09 -1.78 -13.27
CA ARG A 58 10.74 -1.76 -14.70
C ARG A 58 9.43 -2.51 -14.95
N GLU A 59 9.28 -3.69 -14.37
CA GLU A 59 8.08 -4.52 -14.48
C GLU A 59 6.88 -3.81 -13.83
N CYS A 60 7.10 -3.16 -12.67
CA CYS A 60 6.08 -2.34 -12.00
C CYS A 60 5.59 -1.19 -12.90
N ARG A 61 6.51 -0.45 -13.53
CA ARG A 61 6.15 0.61 -14.48
C ARG A 61 5.38 0.07 -15.66
N SER A 62 5.85 -1.01 -16.28
CA SER A 62 5.15 -1.64 -17.40
C SER A 62 3.74 -2.08 -17.03
N TRP A 63 3.55 -2.63 -15.84
CA TRP A 63 2.23 -3.03 -15.34
C TRP A 63 1.32 -1.81 -15.09
N LEU A 64 1.85 -0.69 -14.59
CA LEU A 64 1.07 0.53 -14.31
C LEU A 64 0.47 1.19 -15.55
N GLU A 65 1.02 0.93 -16.73
CA GLU A 65 0.46 1.41 -18.01
C GLU A 65 -0.81 0.63 -18.41
N HIS A 66 -0.86 -0.68 -18.12
CA HIS A 66 -1.98 -1.56 -18.44
C HIS A 66 -2.32 -2.51 -17.26
N PRO A 67 -2.91 -1.98 -16.17
CA PRO A 67 -3.20 -2.78 -14.99
C PRO A 67 -4.46 -3.62 -15.21
N GLU A 68 -4.32 -4.95 -15.17
CA GLU A 68 -5.44 -5.89 -15.25
C GLU A 68 -5.69 -6.57 -13.91
N ALA A 69 -4.74 -7.39 -13.47
CA ALA A 69 -4.74 -8.07 -12.18
C ALA A 69 -3.49 -7.71 -11.38
N LEU A 70 -3.57 -7.92 -10.06
CA LEU A 70 -2.44 -7.68 -9.16
C LEU A 70 -1.23 -8.54 -9.60
N PRO A 71 -0.07 -7.92 -9.85
CA PRO A 71 1.04 -8.63 -10.48
C PRO A 71 1.69 -9.61 -9.50
N GLU A 72 1.99 -10.82 -9.97
CA GLU A 72 2.61 -11.87 -9.15
C GLU A 72 4.04 -11.52 -8.70
N PHE A 73 4.77 -10.72 -9.48
CA PHE A 73 6.12 -10.28 -9.12
C PHE A 73 6.14 -9.30 -7.95
N CYS A 74 5.01 -8.67 -7.62
CA CYS A 74 4.98 -7.63 -6.60
C CYS A 74 5.00 -8.25 -5.19
N LEU A 75 6.09 -7.98 -4.45
CA LEU A 75 6.25 -8.42 -3.06
C LEU A 75 5.17 -7.89 -2.11
N ASN A 76 4.48 -6.81 -2.52
CA ASN A 76 3.38 -6.22 -1.77
C ASN A 76 2.00 -6.78 -2.19
N ALA A 77 1.93 -7.76 -3.09
CA ALA A 77 0.66 -8.32 -3.53
C ALA A 77 -0.21 -8.84 -2.37
N LYS A 78 0.40 -9.46 -1.35
CA LYS A 78 -0.33 -9.88 -0.13
C LYS A 78 -0.90 -8.69 0.64
N PHE A 79 -0.16 -7.58 0.74
CA PHE A 79 -0.64 -6.37 1.41
C PHE A 79 -1.86 -5.79 0.68
N PHE A 80 -1.79 -5.61 -0.64
CA PHE A 80 -2.92 -5.08 -1.43
C PHE A 80 -4.18 -5.94 -1.32
N ARG A 81 -4.05 -7.28 -1.34
CA ARG A 81 -5.20 -8.17 -1.11
C ARG A 81 -5.83 -7.98 0.26
N ARG A 82 -5.02 -7.78 1.31
CA ARG A 82 -5.53 -7.54 2.67
C ARG A 82 -6.26 -6.21 2.79
N CYS A 83 -5.79 -5.17 2.10
CA CYS A 83 -6.50 -3.89 2.03
C CYS A 83 -7.87 -4.04 1.35
N ALA A 84 -7.95 -4.80 0.25
CA ALA A 84 -9.23 -5.06 -0.43
C ALA A 84 -10.23 -5.82 0.47
N VAL A 85 -9.75 -6.78 1.27
CA VAL A 85 -10.59 -7.47 2.26
C VAL A 85 -11.05 -6.53 3.38
N ALA A 86 -10.15 -5.68 3.89
CA ALA A 86 -10.48 -4.70 4.92
C ALA A 86 -11.55 -3.70 4.43
N TYR A 87 -11.54 -3.36 3.14
CA TYR A 87 -12.58 -2.53 2.52
C TYR A 87 -13.94 -3.25 2.42
N ALA A 88 -13.95 -4.49 1.92
CA ALA A 88 -15.18 -5.26 1.80
C ALA A 88 -15.89 -5.41 3.15
N HIS A 89 -15.13 -5.64 4.23
CA HIS A 89 -15.70 -5.71 5.58
C HIS A 89 -16.42 -4.41 6.01
N ASP A 90 -15.94 -3.25 5.55
CA ASP A 90 -16.54 -1.93 5.88
C ASP A 90 -17.83 -1.68 5.08
N GLN A 91 -17.91 -2.14 3.83
CA GLN A 91 -19.10 -1.99 3.00
C GLN A 91 -20.29 -2.85 3.46
N PHE A 92 -20.02 -3.94 4.18
CA PHE A 92 -21.03 -4.88 4.69
C PHE A 92 -21.32 -4.76 6.19
N LEU A 93 -20.58 -3.92 6.93
CA LEU A 93 -20.98 -3.54 8.28
C LEU A 93 -21.96 -2.35 8.17
N PRO A 94 -23.17 -2.43 8.78
CA PRO A 94 -23.99 -1.25 8.92
C PRO A 94 -23.19 -0.20 9.68
N HIS A 95 -23.14 1.02 9.13
CA HIS A 95 -22.60 2.18 9.81
C HIS A 95 -23.51 2.44 11.00
N ASP A 96 -23.15 1.89 12.17
CA ASP A 96 -23.89 2.08 13.41
C ASP A 96 -23.79 3.56 13.76
N SER A 97 -24.78 4.31 13.26
CA SER A 97 -24.90 5.75 13.42
C SER A 97 -25.71 5.95 14.68
N GLY A 98 -25.06 5.80 15.83
CA GLY A 98 -25.65 6.19 17.11
C GLY A 98 -25.00 5.55 18.32
N MET A 99 -24.31 6.35 19.12
CA MET A 99 -24.79 6.66 20.46
C MET A 99 -24.13 7.96 20.95
N GLU A 100 -24.98 8.99 21.05
CA GLU A 100 -24.99 10.18 21.94
C GLU A 100 -23.66 10.86 22.35
#